data_AF-A0A3M1UEE4-F1
#
_entry.id   AF-A0A3M1UEE4-F1
#
_cell.length_a   1.000
_cell.length_b   1.000
_cell.length_c   1.000
_cell.angle_alpha   90.00
_cell.angle_beta   90.00
_cell.angle_gamma   90.00
#
_symmetry.space_group_name_H-M   'P 1'
#
loop_
_entity.id
_entity.type
_entity.pdbx_description
1 polymer ?
#
loop_
_entity_poly.entity_id
_entity_poly.type
_entity_poly.pdbx_seq_one_letter_code
_entity_poly.pdbx_strand_id
1 'polypeptide(L)'
;MAAVQAPETSTERPPRPPIRFDRNEWAGAIGDLGTDLPLLVGMILATDLQPANVLTMFGVMQILTGVVYRLPMPVQPLKAIAAIVIAGKVSSSLIFGAGLALGICVLLLAVLGLLDWFGKVVPKCVVRGIQVGLGLQLANVALKEFVLVGAWTNYALAAVGAFVALALLGNRRLPAGLILLVIGVLVGGVALTQSSDTVPFRFHLPTWQTPSA
;
A
#
# COMPACT_ATOMS: atom_id res chain seq x y z
N MET A 1 40.46 37.65 -29.76
CA MET A 1 40.34 37.23 -28.34
C MET A 1 38.98 37.68 -27.82
N ALA A 2 37.95 36.86 -28.01
CA ALA A 2 36.67 37.03 -27.33
C ALA A 2 36.66 36.05 -26.15
N ALA A 3 36.57 36.57 -24.94
CA ALA A 3 36.57 35.76 -23.72
C ALA A 3 35.37 34.81 -23.73
N VAL A 4 35.65 33.51 -23.66
CA VAL A 4 34.64 32.48 -23.40
C VAL A 4 34.18 32.67 -21.96
N GLN A 5 32.95 33.17 -21.80
CA GLN A 5 32.29 33.30 -20.50
C GLN A 5 32.08 31.90 -19.91
N ALA A 6 32.65 31.67 -18.72
CA ALA A 6 32.48 30.44 -17.97
C ALA A 6 31.00 30.25 -17.56
N PRO A 7 30.49 29.01 -17.53
CA PRO A 7 29.11 28.74 -17.12
C PRO A 7 28.97 29.05 -15.62
N GLU A 8 28.06 29.97 -15.28
CA GLU A 8 27.73 30.27 -13.89
C GLU A 8 27.18 29.03 -13.19
N THR A 9 27.91 28.55 -12.18
CA THR A 9 27.48 27.46 -11.32
C THR A 9 26.48 27.98 -10.29
N SER A 10 25.24 28.23 -10.71
CA SER A 10 24.14 28.54 -9.78
C SER A 10 23.73 27.26 -9.05
N THR A 11 24.44 26.93 -7.97
CA THR A 11 24.19 25.79 -7.08
C THR A 11 23.11 26.14 -6.04
N GLU A 12 22.07 26.88 -6.42
CA GLU A 12 20.91 27.09 -5.55
C GLU A 12 19.87 26.01 -5.87
N ARG A 13 19.68 25.09 -4.91
CA ARG A 13 18.52 24.19 -4.98
C ARG A 13 17.27 25.07 -4.93
N PRO A 14 16.32 24.90 -5.86
CA PRO A 14 15.11 25.71 -5.86
C PRO A 14 14.42 25.59 -4.48
N PRO A 15 13.86 26.70 -3.96
CA PRO A 15 13.16 26.68 -2.68
C PRO A 15 12.05 25.63 -2.71
N ARG A 16 11.93 24.86 -1.61
CA ARG A 16 10.90 23.81 -1.51
C ARG A 16 9.52 24.45 -1.69
N PRO A 17 8.66 23.91 -2.57
CA PRO A 17 7.35 24.48 -2.81
C PRO A 17 6.55 24.55 -1.50
N PRO A 18 5.75 25.61 -1.30
CA PRO A 18 4.84 25.71 -0.16
C PRO A 18 3.79 24.60 -0.22
N ILE A 19 3.23 24.23 0.93
CA ILE A 19 2.08 23.31 1.00
C ILE A 19 0.91 24.00 0.32
N ARG A 20 0.33 23.38 -0.71
CA ARG A 20 -0.82 23.91 -1.44
C ARG A 20 -2.00 23.01 -1.17
N PHE A 21 -3.21 23.55 -1.16
CA PHE A 21 -4.43 22.76 -0.99
C PHE A 21 -5.27 22.84 -2.26
N ASP A 22 -4.64 22.49 -3.38
CA ASP A 22 -5.27 22.56 -4.69
C ASP A 22 -6.04 21.27 -5.01
N ARG A 23 -7.01 21.36 -5.92
CA ARG A 23 -7.79 20.19 -6.39
C ARG A 23 -6.92 19.02 -6.84
N ASN A 24 -5.74 19.30 -7.40
CA ASN A 24 -4.81 18.28 -7.82
C ASN A 24 -4.15 17.54 -6.64
N GLU A 25 -3.90 18.23 -5.51
CA GLU A 25 -3.40 17.60 -4.29
C GLU A 25 -4.47 16.72 -3.64
N TRP A 26 -5.71 17.20 -3.58
CA TRP A 26 -6.85 16.41 -3.12
C TRP A 26 -7.07 15.16 -4.00
N ALA A 27 -7.04 15.31 -5.32
CA ALA A 27 -7.16 14.19 -6.24
C ALA A 27 -6.02 13.18 -6.09
N GLY A 28 -4.78 13.67 -5.90
CA GLY A 28 -3.62 12.82 -5.65
C GLY A 28 -3.69 12.06 -4.34
N ALA A 29 -4.05 12.73 -3.24
CA ALA A 29 -4.19 12.13 -1.92
C ALA A 29 -5.29 11.06 -1.88
N ILE A 30 -6.45 11.36 -2.49
CA ILE A 30 -7.55 10.39 -2.61
C ILE A 30 -7.12 9.21 -3.49
N GLY A 31 -6.35 9.46 -4.55
CA GLY A 31 -5.81 8.41 -5.41
C GLY A 31 -4.87 7.45 -4.68
N ASP A 32 -3.96 7.98 -3.85
CA ASP A 32 -3.03 7.18 -3.04
C ASP A 32 -3.80 6.33 -2.01
N LEU A 33 -4.69 6.96 -1.24
CA LEU A 33 -5.58 6.30 -0.28
C LEU A 33 -6.43 5.20 -0.92
N GLY A 34 -6.95 5.44 -2.12
CA GLY A 34 -7.76 4.47 -2.86
C GLY A 34 -7.01 3.18 -3.21
N THR A 35 -5.67 3.22 -3.25
CA THR A 35 -4.84 2.02 -3.46
C THR A 35 -4.31 1.40 -2.18
N ASP A 36 -4.10 2.20 -1.14
CA ASP A 36 -3.53 1.74 0.12
C ASP A 36 -4.59 1.14 1.05
N LEU A 37 -5.82 1.66 1.05
CA LEU A 37 -6.91 1.11 1.87
C LEU A 37 -7.24 -0.36 1.55
N PRO A 38 -7.45 -0.78 0.28
CA PRO A 38 -7.65 -2.19 -0.04
C PRO A 38 -6.51 -3.08 0.45
N LEU A 39 -5.27 -2.60 0.30
CA LEU A 39 -4.09 -3.35 0.67
C LEU A 39 -3.96 -3.51 2.19
N LEU A 40 -4.25 -2.44 2.95
CA LEU A 40 -4.22 -2.43 4.40
C LEU A 40 -5.29 -3.34 4.98
N VAL A 41 -6.51 -3.31 4.42
CA VAL A 41 -7.60 -4.24 4.77
C VAL A 41 -7.19 -5.67 4.46
N GLY A 42 -6.58 -5.93 3.29
CA GLY A 42 -6.06 -7.24 2.95
C GLY A 42 -5.01 -7.75 3.93
N MET A 43 -4.11 -6.88 4.39
CA MET A 43 -3.12 -7.20 5.43
C MET A 43 -3.79 -7.54 6.76
N ILE A 44 -4.71 -6.68 7.23
CA ILE A 44 -5.45 -6.87 8.47
C ILE A 44 -6.16 -8.23 8.49
N LEU A 45 -6.82 -8.60 7.39
CA LEU A 45 -7.53 -9.87 7.27
C LEU A 45 -6.58 -11.07 7.16
N ALA A 46 -5.37 -10.89 6.63
CA ALA A 46 -4.41 -11.97 6.47
C ALA A 46 -3.61 -12.28 7.76
N THR A 47 -3.51 -11.32 8.69
CA THR A 47 -2.59 -11.41 9.84
C THR A 47 -3.23 -11.06 11.19
N ASP A 48 -4.55 -10.91 11.23
CA ASP A 48 -5.36 -10.59 12.42
C ASP A 48 -4.87 -9.35 13.18
N LEU A 49 -4.37 -8.35 12.46
CA LEU A 49 -3.95 -7.08 13.07
C LEU A 49 -5.18 -6.30 13.56
N GLN A 50 -5.06 -5.61 14.69
CA GLN A 50 -6.13 -4.73 15.15
C GLN A 50 -6.34 -3.57 14.16
N PRO A 51 -7.52 -3.45 13.52
CA PRO A 51 -7.76 -2.44 12.49
C PRO A 51 -7.59 -1.01 13.01
N ALA A 52 -8.01 -0.75 14.25
CA ALA A 52 -7.92 0.56 14.89
C ALA A 52 -6.45 1.03 15.02
N ASN A 53 -5.54 0.14 15.43
CA ASN A 53 -4.12 0.47 15.57
C ASN A 53 -3.48 0.78 14.22
N VAL A 54 -3.71 -0.10 13.24
CA VAL A 54 -3.11 0.00 11.91
C VAL A 54 -3.58 1.25 11.18
N LEU A 55 -4.89 1.51 11.16
CA LEU A 55 -5.47 2.68 10.49
C LEU A 55 -5.09 3.99 11.19
N THR A 56 -5.07 4.01 12.53
CA THR A 56 -4.65 5.21 13.28
C THR A 56 -3.18 5.53 13.02
N MET A 57 -2.29 4.54 13.10
CA MET A 57 -0.86 4.75 12.85
C MET A 57 -0.57 5.10 11.39
N PHE A 58 -1.27 4.48 10.43
CA PHE A 58 -1.18 4.85 9.03
C PHE A 58 -1.58 6.33 8.82
N GLY A 59 -2.72 6.76 9.38
CA GLY A 59 -3.18 8.15 9.28
C GLY A 59 -2.21 9.15 9.92
N VAL A 60 -1.74 8.87 11.13
CA VAL A 60 -0.75 9.72 11.83
C VAL A 60 0.54 9.82 11.03
N MET A 61 1.06 8.69 10.52
CA MET A 61 2.29 8.69 9.73
C MET A 61 2.13 9.43 8.41
N GLN A 62 1.00 9.30 7.72
CA GLN A 62 0.72 10.06 6.49
C GLN A 62 0.66 11.57 6.75
N ILE A 63 0.10 12.00 7.88
CA ILE A 63 0.10 13.42 8.27
C ILE A 63 1.53 13.88 8.57
N LEU A 64 2.29 13.12 9.37
CA LEU A 64 3.66 13.46 9.73
C LEU A 64 4.56 13.55 8.50
N THR A 65 4.51 12.57 7.60
CA THR A 65 5.31 12.58 6.36
C THR A 65 4.88 13.71 5.43
N GLY A 66 3.58 13.98 5.31
CA GLY A 66 3.05 15.10 4.54
C GLY A 66 3.54 16.46 5.04
N VAL A 67 3.58 16.68 6.37
CA VAL A 67 4.06 17.92 6.98
C VAL A 67 5.59 18.06 6.88
N VAL A 68 6.34 16.98 7.11
CA VAL A 68 7.80 17.00 7.11
C VAL A 68 8.37 17.11 5.69
N TYR A 69 7.88 16.31 4.75
CA TYR A 69 8.42 16.21 3.38
C TYR A 69 7.71 17.10 2.36
N ARG A 70 6.52 17.64 2.69
CA ARG A 70 5.73 18.59 1.87
C ARG A 70 5.41 18.10 0.45
N LEU A 71 5.45 16.79 0.23
CA LEU A 71 5.16 16.14 -1.03
C LEU A 71 4.45 14.81 -0.72
N PRO A 72 3.42 14.41 -1.47
CA PRO A 72 2.91 13.05 -1.43
C PRO A 72 4.00 12.13 -1.98
N MET A 73 4.78 11.52 -1.08
CA MET A 73 5.81 10.56 -1.46
C MET A 73 5.13 9.21 -1.71
N PRO A 74 5.22 8.63 -2.92
CA PRO A 74 4.66 7.31 -3.16
C PRO A 74 5.41 6.28 -2.30
N VAL A 75 4.69 5.62 -1.40
CA VAL A 75 5.26 4.65 -0.44
C VAL A 75 5.45 3.29 -1.12
N GLN A 76 6.16 3.24 -2.25
CA GLN A 76 6.37 1.99 -3.01
C GLN A 76 6.94 0.83 -2.17
N PRO A 77 7.82 1.03 -1.17
CA PRO A 77 8.24 -0.05 -0.27
C PRO A 77 7.08 -0.69 0.50
N LEU A 78 6.11 0.11 0.95
CA LEU A 78 4.96 -0.35 1.71
C LEU A 78 4.18 -1.41 0.95
N LYS A 79 3.99 -1.22 -0.37
CA LYS A 79 3.19 -2.12 -1.21
C LYS A 79 3.84 -3.49 -1.35
N ALA A 80 5.16 -3.53 -1.50
CA ALA A 80 5.91 -4.78 -1.59
C ALA A 80 5.90 -5.54 -0.26
N ILE A 81 6.12 -4.83 0.85
CA ILE A 81 6.10 -5.44 2.19
C ILE A 81 4.72 -5.99 2.50
N ALA A 82 3.66 -5.22 2.24
CA ALA A 82 2.30 -5.66 2.44
C ALA A 82 1.97 -6.91 1.61
N ALA A 83 2.40 -6.97 0.35
CA ALA A 83 2.23 -8.16 -0.47
C ALA A 83 2.93 -9.39 0.11
N ILE A 84 4.15 -9.24 0.63
CA ILE A 84 4.89 -10.33 1.30
C ILE A 84 4.18 -10.77 2.58
N VAL A 85 3.71 -9.81 3.39
CA VAL A 85 3.00 -10.09 4.65
C VAL A 85 1.70 -10.84 4.40
N ILE A 86 0.91 -10.43 3.41
CA ILE A 86 -0.33 -11.11 2.99
C ILE A 86 -0.02 -12.50 2.44
N ALA A 87 0.95 -12.60 1.54
CA ALA A 87 1.32 -13.87 0.92
C ALA A 87 1.87 -14.89 1.94
N GLY A 88 2.66 -14.41 2.90
CA GLY A 88 3.33 -15.22 3.91
C GLY A 88 2.53 -15.44 5.19
N LYS A 89 1.35 -14.82 5.36
CA LYS A 89 0.54 -14.85 6.60
C LYS A 89 1.40 -14.63 7.85
N VAL A 90 2.24 -13.59 7.79
CA VAL A 90 3.23 -13.29 8.84
C VAL A 90 2.49 -12.90 10.13
N SER A 91 2.91 -13.44 11.28
CA SER A 91 2.26 -13.13 12.55
C SER A 91 2.37 -11.65 12.92
N SER A 92 1.36 -11.13 13.62
CA SER A 92 1.31 -9.74 14.08
C SER A 92 2.54 -9.31 14.90
N SER A 93 3.08 -10.20 15.75
CA SER A 93 4.31 -9.93 16.54
C SER A 93 5.55 -9.80 15.66
N LEU A 94 5.67 -10.64 14.64
CA LEU A 94 6.77 -10.59 13.68
C LEU A 94 6.68 -9.35 12.79
N ILE A 95 5.48 -8.88 12.44
CA ILE A 95 5.28 -7.62 11.70
C ILE A 95 5.84 -6.43 12.49
N PHE A 96 5.58 -6.36 13.80
CA PHE A 96 6.10 -5.28 14.64
C PHE A 96 7.64 -5.28 14.69
N GLY A 97 8.24 -6.46 14.93
CA GLY A 97 9.70 -6.63 14.94
C GLY A 97 10.34 -6.32 13.59
N ALA A 98 9.75 -6.83 12.50
CA ALA A 98 10.21 -6.59 11.14
C ALA A 98 10.09 -5.11 10.75
N GLY A 99 9.02 -4.42 11.16
CA GLY A 99 8.84 -2.99 10.93
C GLY A 99 9.90 -2.14 11.61
N LEU A 100 10.21 -2.43 12.88
CA LEU A 100 11.27 -1.74 13.61
C LEU A 100 12.66 -2.01 13.02
N ALA A 101 12.97 -3.28 12.75
CA ALA A 101 14.23 -3.68 12.15
C ALA A 101 14.42 -3.02 10.77
N LEU A 102 13.37 -3.03 9.94
CA LEU A 102 13.39 -2.39 8.63
C LEU A 102 13.57 -0.87 8.75
N GLY A 103 12.88 -0.23 9.70
CA GLY A 103 13.04 1.21 9.96
C GLY A 103 14.49 1.56 10.31
N ILE A 104 15.11 0.79 11.21
CA ILE A 104 16.52 0.96 11.58
C ILE A 104 17.43 0.73 10.36
N CYS A 105 17.23 -0.37 9.62
CA CYS A 105 18.03 -0.67 8.44
C CYS A 105 17.95 0.45 7.39
N VAL A 106 16.74 0.91 7.06
CA VAL A 106 16.55 1.98 6.08
C VAL A 106 17.12 3.31 6.58
N LEU A 107 17.00 3.61 7.88
CA LEU A 107 17.61 4.80 8.47
C LEU A 107 19.14 4.77 8.35
N LEU A 108 19.76 3.63 8.66
CA LEU A 108 21.21 3.44 8.50
C LEU A 108 21.62 3.59 7.04
N LEU A 109 20.92 2.94 6.11
CA LEU A 109 21.20 3.06 4.67
C LEU A 109 21.03 4.49 4.16
N ALA A 110 20.08 5.25 4.71
CA ALA A 110 19.88 6.65 4.38
C ALA A 110 21.03 7.54 4.86
N VAL A 111 21.46 7.37 6.12
CA VAL A 111 22.59 8.13 6.70
C VAL A 111 23.89 7.82 5.96
N LEU A 112 24.08 6.58 5.53
CA LEU A 112 25.26 6.14 4.77
C LEU A 112 25.24 6.56 3.28
N GLY A 113 24.13 7.11 2.77
CA GLY A 113 23.99 7.47 1.35
C GLY A 113 23.86 6.27 0.40
N LEU A 114 23.62 5.06 0.92
CA LEU A 114 23.54 3.83 0.13
C LEU A 114 22.24 3.71 -0.66
N LEU A 115 21.17 4.39 -0.26
CA LEU A 115 19.88 4.41 -0.98
C LEU A 115 20.05 4.85 -2.44
N ASP A 116 20.83 5.91 -2.68
CA ASP A 116 21.10 6.44 -4.02
C ASP A 116 21.98 5.50 -4.84
N TRP A 117 22.86 4.75 -4.18
CA TRP A 117 23.68 3.74 -4.82
C TRP A 117 22.85 2.54 -5.27
N PHE A 118 21.97 2.02 -4.41
CA PHE A 118 21.05 0.94 -4.76
C PHE A 118 20.14 1.32 -5.93
N GLY A 119 19.63 2.56 -5.95
CA GLY A 119 18.81 3.05 -7.06
C GLY A 119 19.52 3.04 -8.42
N LYS A 120 20.85 3.12 -8.45
CA LYS A 120 21.68 3.06 -9.67
C LYS A 120 22.09 1.64 -10.05
N VAL A 121 22.34 0.79 -9.06
CA VAL A 121 22.89 -0.55 -9.25
C VAL A 121 21.82 -1.59 -9.54
N VAL A 122 20.62 -1.46 -8.94
CA VAL A 122 19.56 -2.47 -9.11
C VAL A 122 18.95 -2.39 -10.51
N PRO A 123 19.09 -3.44 -11.34
CA PRO A 123 18.52 -3.43 -12.68
C PRO A 123 16.99 -3.45 -12.65
N LYS A 124 16.36 -2.75 -13.61
CA LYS A 124 14.89 -2.74 -13.77
C LYS A 124 14.31 -4.15 -13.94
N CYS A 125 15.08 -5.09 -14.49
CA CYS A 125 14.67 -6.49 -14.64
C CYS A 125 14.44 -7.16 -13.28
N VAL A 126 15.27 -6.87 -12.27
CA VAL A 126 15.11 -7.42 -10.91
C VAL A 126 13.84 -6.87 -10.26
N VAL A 127 13.61 -5.55 -10.38
CA VAL A 127 12.40 -4.92 -9.84
C VAL A 127 11.13 -5.52 -10.46
N ARG A 128 11.10 -5.70 -11.78
CA ARG A 128 9.97 -6.34 -12.47
C ARG A 128 9.82 -7.81 -12.07
N GLY A 129 10.92 -8.54 -11.88
CA GLY A 129 10.90 -9.92 -11.39
C GLY A 129 10.27 -10.02 -9.99
N ILE A 130 10.64 -9.13 -9.07
CA ILE A 130 10.04 -9.05 -7.73
C ILE A 130 8.55 -8.74 -7.82
N GLN A 131 8.16 -7.77 -8.65
CA GLN A 131 6.74 -7.40 -8.83
C GLN A 131 5.90 -8.57 -9.38
N VAL A 132 6.40 -9.29 -10.39
CA VAL A 132 5.72 -10.48 -10.93
C VAL A 132 5.66 -11.60 -9.89
N GLY A 133 6.76 -11.87 -9.18
CA GLY A 133 6.83 -12.88 -8.14
C GLY A 133 5.83 -12.63 -7.01
N LEU A 134 5.76 -11.40 -6.50
CA LEU A 134 4.79 -11.01 -5.48
C LEU A 134 3.35 -11.09 -5.99
N GLY A 135 3.11 -10.66 -7.23
CA GLY A 135 1.79 -10.78 -7.87
C GLY A 135 1.33 -12.24 -7.98
N LEU A 136 2.22 -13.15 -8.38
CA LEU A 136 1.93 -14.58 -8.44
C LEU A 136 1.70 -15.20 -7.05
N GLN A 137 2.45 -14.76 -6.03
CA GLN A 137 2.23 -15.20 -4.65
C GLN A 137 0.83 -14.77 -4.16
N LEU A 138 0.44 -13.52 -4.38
CA LEU A 138 -0.91 -13.04 -4.04
C LEU A 138 -1.99 -13.79 -4.82
N ALA A 139 -1.78 -14.06 -6.10
CA ALA A 139 -2.71 -14.85 -6.90
C ALA A 139 -2.85 -16.29 -6.38
N ASN A 140 -1.76 -16.90 -5.93
CA ASN A 140 -1.76 -18.24 -5.33
C ASN A 140 -2.53 -18.26 -4.01
N VAL A 141 -2.35 -17.25 -3.15
CA VAL A 141 -3.15 -17.10 -1.93
C VAL A 141 -4.63 -16.89 -2.26
N ALA A 142 -4.94 -16.00 -3.20
CA ALA A 142 -6.31 -15.76 -3.66
C ALA A 142 -6.98 -17.06 -4.13
N LEU A 143 -6.30 -17.84 -4.97
CA LEU A 143 -6.83 -19.09 -5.52
C LEU A 143 -7.04 -20.14 -4.42
N LYS A 144 -6.04 -20.40 -3.59
CA LYS A 144 -6.10 -21.46 -2.58
C LYS A 144 -7.08 -21.16 -1.45
N GLU A 145 -7.12 -19.93 -0.97
CA GLU A 145 -7.85 -19.59 0.26
C GLU A 145 -9.27 -19.10 -0.02
N PHE A 146 -9.50 -18.43 -1.15
CA PHE A 146 -10.80 -17.81 -1.44
C PHE A 146 -11.60 -18.54 -2.52
N VAL A 147 -10.91 -19.08 -3.54
CA VAL A 147 -11.59 -19.71 -4.68
C VAL A 147 -11.82 -21.20 -4.44
N LEU A 148 -10.76 -21.96 -4.09
CA LEU A 148 -10.82 -23.43 -4.01
C LEU A 148 -11.56 -23.96 -2.77
N VAL A 149 -11.67 -23.16 -1.71
CA VAL A 149 -12.34 -23.55 -0.46
C VAL A 149 -13.86 -23.31 -0.51
N GLY A 150 -14.34 -22.63 -1.57
CA GLY A 150 -15.72 -22.14 -1.66
C GLY A 150 -16.71 -23.04 -2.39
N ALA A 151 -18.00 -22.77 -2.16
CA ALA A 151 -19.09 -23.25 -3.02
C ALA A 151 -19.00 -22.62 -4.43
N TRP A 152 -19.85 -23.07 -5.36
CA TRP A 152 -19.93 -22.56 -6.74
C TRP A 152 -19.98 -21.02 -6.84
N THR A 153 -20.57 -20.37 -5.84
CA THR A 153 -20.63 -18.90 -5.71
C THR A 153 -19.25 -18.23 -5.69
N ASN A 154 -18.24 -18.83 -5.05
CA ASN A 154 -16.90 -18.23 -4.98
C ASN A 154 -16.17 -18.31 -6.32
N TYR A 155 -16.37 -19.39 -7.08
CA TYR A 155 -15.87 -19.51 -8.45
C TYR A 155 -16.52 -18.48 -9.37
N ALA A 156 -17.83 -18.26 -9.24
CA ALA A 156 -18.55 -17.24 -9.99
C ALA A 156 -18.04 -15.83 -9.64
N LEU A 157 -17.87 -15.49 -8.35
CA LEU A 157 -17.30 -14.21 -7.93
C LEU A 157 -15.86 -14.03 -8.44
N ALA A 158 -15.04 -15.07 -8.38
CA ALA A 158 -13.66 -15.02 -8.88
C ALA A 158 -13.61 -14.80 -10.39
N ALA A 159 -14.50 -15.46 -11.15
CA ALA A 159 -14.60 -15.28 -12.60
C ALA A 159 -15.06 -13.85 -12.97
N VAL A 160 -16.06 -13.31 -12.26
CA VAL A 160 -16.51 -11.92 -12.44
C VAL A 160 -15.40 -10.94 -12.09
N GLY A 161 -14.72 -11.14 -10.95
CA GLY A 161 -13.60 -10.31 -10.52
C GLY A 161 -12.45 -10.32 -11.52
N ALA A 162 -12.07 -11.50 -12.03
CA ALA A 162 -11.05 -11.65 -13.05
C ALA A 162 -11.47 -10.99 -14.37
N PHE A 163 -12.72 -11.16 -14.79
CA PHE A 163 -13.25 -10.51 -15.99
C PHE A 163 -13.20 -8.98 -15.86
N VAL A 164 -13.65 -8.42 -14.73
CA VAL A 164 -13.57 -6.97 -14.48
C VAL A 164 -12.11 -6.51 -14.47
N ALA A 165 -11.21 -7.24 -13.80
CA ALA A 165 -9.80 -6.90 -13.77
C ALA A 165 -9.15 -6.90 -15.17
N LEU A 166 -9.50 -7.88 -16.01
CA LEU A 166 -9.03 -7.98 -17.40
C LEU A 166 -9.65 -6.92 -18.31
N ALA A 167 -10.96 -6.68 -18.20
CA ALA A 167 -11.67 -5.68 -19.00
C ALA A 167 -11.18 -4.25 -18.72
N LEU A 168 -10.74 -3.99 -17.48
CA LEU A 168 -10.16 -2.70 -17.09
C LEU A 168 -8.64 -2.65 -17.21
N LEU A 169 -8.01 -3.73 -17.67
CA LEU A 169 -6.56 -3.79 -17.83
C LEU A 169 -6.13 -2.83 -18.96
N GLY A 170 -5.63 -1.67 -18.57
CA GLY A 170 -5.19 -0.60 -19.49
C GLY A 170 -5.99 0.69 -19.40
N ASN A 171 -7.07 0.74 -18.62
CA ASN A 171 -7.79 2.00 -18.40
C ASN A 171 -7.01 2.88 -17.40
N ARG A 172 -6.36 3.94 -17.90
CA ARG A 172 -5.60 4.89 -17.07
C ARG A 172 -6.44 5.73 -16.10
N ARG A 173 -7.77 5.78 -16.28
CA ARG A 173 -8.66 6.63 -15.47
C ARG A 173 -9.28 5.91 -14.27
N LEU A 174 -9.46 4.59 -14.35
CA LEU A 174 -10.14 3.82 -13.31
C LEU A 174 -9.28 2.60 -12.93
N PRO A 175 -8.57 2.62 -11.79
CA PRO A 175 -7.79 1.48 -11.35
C PRO A 175 -8.74 0.33 -11.00
N ALA A 176 -8.52 -0.84 -11.64
CA ALA A 176 -9.36 -2.02 -11.47
C ALA A 176 -9.54 -2.41 -9.99
N GLY A 177 -8.49 -2.28 -9.18
CA GLY A 177 -8.54 -2.59 -7.74
C GLY A 177 -9.55 -1.76 -6.96
N LEU A 178 -9.74 -0.48 -7.31
CA LEU A 178 -10.73 0.39 -6.63
C LEU A 178 -12.16 -0.05 -6.97
N ILE A 179 -12.41 -0.41 -8.22
CA ILE A 179 -13.72 -0.90 -8.66
C ILE A 179 -14.03 -2.24 -8.01
N LEU A 180 -13.04 -3.16 -7.98
CA LEU A 180 -13.18 -4.43 -7.29
C LEU A 180 -13.45 -4.24 -5.80
N LEU A 181 -12.78 -3.28 -5.14
CA LEU A 181 -13.06 -2.94 -3.75
C LEU A 181 -14.52 -2.48 -3.57
N VAL A 182 -14.98 -1.53 -4.37
CA VAL A 182 -16.36 -1.01 -4.28
C VAL A 182 -17.38 -2.12 -4.51
N ILE A 183 -17.18 -2.96 -5.52
CA ILE A 183 -18.03 -4.13 -5.78
C ILE A 183 -18.02 -5.08 -4.56
N GLY A 184 -16.83 -5.38 -4.02
CA GLY A 184 -16.68 -6.24 -2.85
C GLY A 184 -17.39 -5.70 -1.61
N VAL A 185 -17.29 -4.39 -1.35
CA VAL A 185 -17.99 -3.71 -0.25
C VAL A 185 -19.50 -3.76 -0.45
N LEU A 186 -20.01 -3.54 -1.67
CA LEU A 186 -21.44 -3.62 -1.96
C LEU A 186 -21.98 -5.05 -1.77
N VAL A 187 -21.29 -6.04 -2.33
CA VAL A 187 -21.68 -7.45 -2.19
C VAL A 187 -21.61 -7.90 -0.72
N GLY A 188 -20.54 -7.55 -0.01
CA GLY A 188 -20.38 -7.84 1.42
C GLY A 188 -21.42 -7.13 2.28
N GLY A 189 -21.78 -5.88 1.95
CA GLY A 189 -22.83 -5.13 2.62
C GLY A 189 -24.21 -5.78 2.47
N VAL A 190 -24.56 -6.23 1.26
CA VAL A 190 -25.81 -6.98 1.03
C VAL A 190 -25.81 -8.29 1.80
N ALA A 191 -24.69 -9.03 1.82
CA ALA A 191 -24.57 -10.25 2.62
C ALA A 191 -24.75 -9.99 4.13
N LEU A 192 -24.21 -8.87 4.64
CA LEU A 192 -24.43 -8.45 6.03
C LEU A 192 -25.91 -8.19 6.33
N THR A 193 -26.65 -7.55 5.42
CA THR A 193 -28.08 -7.28 5.64
C THR A 193 -28.96 -8.53 5.64
N GLN A 194 -28.51 -9.62 5.03
CA GLN A 194 -29.18 -10.92 5.06
C GLN A 194 -28.80 -11.75 6.30
N SER A 195 -27.71 -11.37 6.97
CA SER A 195 -27.25 -12.00 8.20
C SER A 195 -27.99 -11.38 9.38
N SER A 196 -28.59 -12.19 10.27
CA SER A 196 -29.30 -11.71 11.47
C SER A 196 -28.37 -11.07 12.52
N ASP A 197 -27.07 -11.02 12.26
CA ASP A 197 -26.07 -10.40 13.14
C ASP A 197 -26.08 -8.89 12.97
N THR A 198 -26.74 -8.19 13.90
CA THR A 198 -26.54 -6.75 14.06
C THR A 198 -25.09 -6.51 14.48
N VAL A 199 -24.26 -5.98 13.60
CA VAL A 199 -22.90 -5.54 13.96
C VAL A 199 -23.03 -4.18 14.64
N PRO A 200 -22.93 -4.08 15.98
CA PRO A 200 -23.08 -2.79 16.65
C PRO A 200 -21.92 -1.87 16.24
N PHE A 201 -22.24 -0.62 15.93
CA PHE A 201 -21.23 0.40 15.74
C PHE A 201 -20.47 0.60 17.06
N ARG A 202 -19.26 0.04 17.17
CA ARG A 202 -18.40 0.16 18.35
C ARG A 202 -17.17 0.97 17.99
N PHE A 203 -16.98 2.06 18.72
CA PHE A 203 -15.75 2.84 18.63
C PHE A 203 -14.62 2.07 19.34
N HIS A 204 -13.65 1.56 18.56
CA HIS A 204 -12.43 0.96 19.10
C HIS A 204 -11.33 2.01 19.14
N LEU A 205 -10.86 2.31 20.35
CA LEU A 205 -9.64 3.10 20.55
C LEU A 205 -8.41 2.25 20.20
N PRO A 206 -7.34 2.87 19.68
CA PRO A 206 -6.08 2.16 19.50
C PRO A 206 -5.57 1.68 20.86
N THR A 207 -5.28 0.40 20.97
CA THR A 207 -4.73 -0.20 22.20
C THR A 207 -3.25 -0.50 21.99
N TRP A 208 -2.44 -0.22 23.00
CA TRP A 208 -1.02 -0.59 22.95
C TRP A 208 -0.89 -2.10 23.05
N GLN A 209 -0.52 -2.73 21.93
CA GLN A 209 -0.20 -4.15 21.90
C GLN A 209 1.32 -4.30 22.06
N THR A 210 1.74 -4.96 23.13
CA THR A 210 3.13 -5.43 23.25
C THR A 210 3.26 -6.74 22.47
N PRO A 211 4.35 -6.95 21.70
CA PRO A 211 4.59 -8.24 21.07
C PRO A 211 4.68 -9.32 22.16
N SER A 212 3.68 -10.19 22.23
CA SER A 212 3.79 -11.42 23.02
C SER A 212 4.56 -12.46 22.20
N ALA A 213 5.58 -13.05 22.82
CA ALA A 213 6.42 -14.10 22.26
C ALA A 213 5.62 -15.37 21.94
#